data_AF-A0A3D3EZR5-F1
#
_entry.id   AF-A0A3D3EZR5-F1
#
_cell.length_a   1.000
_cell.length_b   1.000
_cell.length_c   1.000
_cell.angle_alpha   90.00
_cell.angle_beta   90.00
_cell.angle_gamma   90.00
#
_symmetry.space_group_name_H-M   'P 1'
#
loop_
_entity.id
_entity.type
_entity.pdbx_description
1 polymer ?
#
loop_
_entity_poly.entity_id
_entity_poly.type
_entity_poly.pdbx_seq_one_letter_code
_entity_poly.pdbx_strand_id
1 'polypeptide(L)'
;MCGIAGIVSISNRQAIDFETLKNMTGQIVHRGPDDEGYLLWDIPRKRVMSYCGQDSSAEVKEHMHECSGAGTAQLGFGFRRLPTVELHESGHQPMYDEKLELAIIFNGEIYNHMQLRAEL
;
A
#
# COMPACT_ATOMS: atom_id res chain seq x y z
N MET A 1 -10.98 7.75 8.89
CA MET A 1 -11.24 6.86 7.74
C MET A 1 -10.02 6.89 6.86
N CYS A 2 -9.42 5.74 6.58
CA CYS A 2 -8.22 5.55 5.76
C CYS A 2 -8.25 6.32 4.42
N GLY A 3 -7.10 6.46 3.76
CA GLY A 3 -6.93 7.10 2.46
C GLY A 3 -6.22 6.19 1.46
N ILE A 4 -6.56 6.32 0.18
CA ILE A 4 -5.89 5.61 -0.91
C ILE A 4 -5.37 6.60 -1.95
N ALA A 5 -4.21 6.29 -2.50
CA ALA A 5 -3.63 6.95 -3.67
C ALA A 5 -3.22 5.88 -4.69
N GLY A 6 -3.35 6.19 -5.97
CA GLY A 6 -2.96 5.28 -7.05
C GLY A 6 -2.45 6.05 -8.25
N ILE A 7 -1.41 5.53 -8.90
CA ILE A 7 -0.83 6.10 -10.11
C ILE A 7 -0.50 4.99 -11.10
N VAL A 8 -0.79 5.23 -12.38
CA VAL A 8 -0.50 4.30 -13.47
C VAL A 8 0.16 5.05 -14.62
N SER A 9 1.24 4.50 -15.16
CA SER A 9 1.89 4.98 -16.36
C SER A 9 1.36 4.21 -17.57
N ILE A 10 0.54 4.88 -18.39
CA ILE A 10 -0.11 4.29 -19.57
C ILE A 10 0.84 4.27 -20.77
N SER A 11 1.86 5.13 -20.78
CA SER A 11 2.87 5.20 -21.81
C SER A 11 4.21 4.72 -21.28
N ASN A 12 4.87 3.79 -21.97
CA ASN A 12 6.24 3.31 -21.67
C ASN A 12 7.34 4.40 -21.69
N ARG A 13 6.97 5.68 -21.77
CA ARG A 13 7.88 6.82 -21.86
C ARG A 13 8.40 7.30 -20.51
N GLN A 14 7.67 7.08 -19.42
CA GLN A 14 8.10 7.53 -18.09
C GLN A 14 7.64 6.54 -17.03
N ALA A 15 8.60 5.98 -16.31
CA ALA A 15 8.29 5.17 -15.14
C ALA A 15 7.93 6.08 -13.96
N ILE A 16 7.03 5.61 -13.12
CA ILE A 16 6.66 6.27 -11.87
C ILE A 16 7.86 6.21 -10.93
N ASP A 17 8.29 7.37 -10.45
CA ASP A 17 9.21 7.46 -9.32
C ASP A 17 8.43 7.30 -8.00
N PHE A 18 9.10 6.73 -7.00
CA PHE A 18 8.52 6.52 -5.69
C PHE A 18 8.11 7.83 -5.00
N GLU A 19 8.87 8.91 -5.20
CA GLU A 19 8.64 10.21 -4.55
C GLU A 19 7.31 10.84 -4.98
N THR A 20 6.90 10.70 -6.23
CA THR A 20 5.61 11.16 -6.72
C THR A 20 4.47 10.47 -5.98
N LEU A 21 4.55 9.13 -5.86
CA LEU A 21 3.57 8.36 -5.11
C LEU A 21 3.57 8.74 -3.62
N LYS A 22 4.75 8.89 -3.01
CA LYS A 22 4.90 9.33 -1.62
C LYS A 22 4.25 10.70 -1.39
N ASN A 23 4.50 11.66 -2.27
CA ASN A 23 3.92 12.99 -2.21
C ASN A 23 2.39 12.95 -2.34
N MET A 24 1.84 12.15 -3.27
CA MET A 24 0.40 11.95 -3.42
C MET A 24 -0.24 11.38 -2.15
N THR A 25 0.37 10.34 -1.57
CA THR A 25 -0.10 9.70 -0.34
C THR A 25 0.02 10.63 0.87
N GLY A 26 1.05 11.49 0.92
CA GLY A 26 1.22 12.51 1.94
C GLY A 26 0.13 13.58 1.94
N GLN A 27 -0.42 13.96 0.77
CA GLN A 27 -1.52 14.94 0.70
C GLN A 27 -2.80 14.49 1.42
N ILE A 28 -2.95 13.17 1.64
CA ILE A 28 -4.11 12.57 2.30
C ILE A 28 -3.77 12.02 3.70
N VAL A 29 -2.66 12.46 4.32
CA VAL A 29 -2.26 12.05 5.68
C VAL A 29 -3.35 12.26 6.73
N HIS A 30 -4.18 13.31 6.58
CA HIS A 30 -5.30 13.58 7.47
C HIS A 30 -6.38 12.48 7.48
N ARG A 31 -6.33 11.53 6.52
CA ARG A 31 -7.20 10.34 6.47
C ARG A 31 -6.60 9.14 7.23
N GLY A 32 -5.34 9.17 7.62
CA GLY A 32 -4.68 8.07 8.29
C GLY A 32 -3.27 8.46 8.72
N PRO A 33 -3.13 9.13 9.88
CA PRO A 33 -1.83 9.56 10.39
C PRO A 33 -1.06 8.45 11.09
N ASP A 34 -1.69 7.29 11.35
CA ASP A 34 -1.15 6.27 12.26
C ASP A 34 -0.32 5.20 11.57
N ASP A 35 -0.49 5.02 10.25
CA ASP A 35 0.32 4.11 9.43
C ASP A 35 0.24 4.49 7.94
N GLU A 36 1.28 4.16 7.18
CA GLU A 36 1.39 4.43 5.75
C GLU A 36 2.12 3.31 5.00
N GLY A 37 1.64 2.94 3.82
CA GLY A 37 2.25 1.88 3.04
C GLY A 37 2.21 2.14 1.54
N TYR A 38 3.11 1.48 0.82
CA TYR A 38 3.34 1.70 -0.59
C TYR A 38 3.59 0.37 -1.32
N LEU A 39 3.10 0.28 -2.55
CA LEU A 39 3.39 -0.83 -3.46
C LEU A 39 3.69 -0.26 -4.84
N LEU A 40 4.79 -0.71 -5.43
CA LEU A 40 5.19 -0.41 -6.80
C LEU A 40 5.23 -1.71 -7.61
N TRP A 41 4.61 -1.69 -8.78
CA TRP A 41 4.59 -2.83 -9.69
C TRP A 41 5.27 -2.48 -11.02
N ASP A 42 6.43 -3.09 -11.23
CA ASP A 42 7.13 -3.16 -12.51
C ASP A 42 6.50 -4.28 -13.35
N ILE A 43 5.51 -3.91 -14.16
CA ILE A 43 4.67 -4.86 -14.92
C ILE A 43 5.51 -5.65 -15.93
N PRO A 44 6.37 -5.04 -16.77
CA PRO A 44 7.20 -5.77 -17.73
C PRO A 44 8.13 -6.79 -17.08
N ARG A 45 8.67 -6.50 -15.88
CA ARG A 45 9.56 -7.42 -15.16
C ARG A 45 8.83 -8.34 -14.18
N LYS A 46 7.50 -8.25 -14.09
CA LYS A 46 6.68 -8.95 -13.08
C LYS A 46 7.24 -8.80 -11.65
N ARG A 47 7.74 -7.63 -11.32
CA ARG A 47 8.37 -7.37 -10.01
C ARG A 47 7.47 -6.44 -9.21
N VAL A 48 7.05 -6.90 -8.04
CA VAL A 48 6.32 -6.12 -7.06
C VAL A 48 7.27 -5.75 -5.92
N MET A 49 7.18 -4.51 -5.46
CA MET A 49 8.01 -3.98 -4.38
C MET A 49 7.07 -3.28 -3.40
N SER A 50 7.08 -3.73 -2.15
CA SER A 50 6.26 -3.15 -1.09
C SER A 50 7.15 -2.45 -0.08
N TYR A 51 6.71 -1.29 0.39
CA TYR A 51 7.44 -0.45 1.33
C TYR A 51 6.51 0.04 2.42
N CYS A 52 7.03 0.11 3.64
CA CYS A 52 6.42 0.90 4.70
C CYS A 52 6.88 2.36 4.57
N GLY A 53 6.20 3.27 5.27
CA GLY A 53 6.70 4.63 5.39
C GLY A 53 7.10 5.01 6.80
N GLN A 54 7.41 6.29 6.96
CA GLN A 54 7.91 6.90 8.18
C GLN A 54 6.87 6.85 9.31
N ASP A 55 5.59 6.99 8.98
CA ASP A 55 4.51 6.97 9.96
C ASP A 55 4.13 5.53 10.37
N SER A 56 4.68 4.49 9.74
CA SER A 56 4.42 3.09 10.13
C SER A 56 4.98 2.74 11.51
N SER A 57 4.33 1.77 12.16
CA SER A 57 4.75 1.21 13.44
C SER A 57 6.12 0.53 13.38
N ALA A 58 6.74 0.33 14.54
CA ALA A 58 8.01 -0.39 14.65
C ALA A 58 7.89 -1.84 14.15
N GLU A 59 6.79 -2.51 14.45
CA GLU A 59 6.51 -3.89 14.04
C GLU A 59 6.46 -4.02 12.50
N VAL A 60 5.81 -3.07 11.82
CA VAL A 60 5.78 -3.03 10.35
C VAL A 60 7.19 -2.82 9.79
N LYS A 61 7.98 -1.92 10.40
CA LYS A 61 9.35 -1.62 9.97
C LYS A 61 10.35 -2.76 10.20
N GLU A 62 10.05 -3.70 11.09
CA GLU A 62 10.86 -4.92 11.25
C GLU A 62 10.70 -5.88 10.07
N HIS A 63 9.53 -5.89 9.43
CA HIS A 63 9.18 -6.82 8.35
C HIS A 63 9.22 -6.19 6.95
N MET A 64 9.14 -4.86 6.87
CA MET A 64 9.13 -4.11 5.62
C MET A 64 10.20 -3.03 5.62
N HIS A 65 10.72 -2.72 4.44
CA HIS A 65 11.76 -1.71 4.27
C HIS A 65 11.16 -0.38 3.81
N GLU A 66 11.70 0.73 4.33
CA GLU A 66 11.47 2.04 3.72
C GLU A 66 12.15 2.10 2.36
N CYS A 67 11.54 2.81 1.40
CA CYS A 67 12.13 2.93 0.07
C CYS A 67 13.39 3.82 0.11
N SER A 68 14.51 3.28 -0.36
CA SER A 68 15.78 4.01 -0.50
C SER A 68 15.94 4.79 -1.82
N GLY A 69 14.85 4.95 -2.59
CA GLY A 69 14.78 5.96 -3.65
C GLY A 69 15.11 5.50 -5.07
N ALA A 70 14.97 4.22 -5.44
CA ALA A 70 15.33 3.76 -6.79
C ALA A 70 14.36 2.74 -7.42
N GLY A 71 13.06 2.93 -7.24
CA GLY A 71 12.03 2.14 -7.91
C GLY A 71 11.42 2.89 -9.08
N THR A 72 11.64 2.42 -10.31
CA THR A 72 10.86 2.83 -11.49
C THR A 72 9.79 1.77 -11.76
N ALA A 73 8.50 2.13 -11.73
CA ALA A 73 7.39 1.18 -11.90
C ALA A 73 6.31 1.72 -12.87
N GLN A 74 5.39 0.84 -13.31
CA GLN A 74 4.27 1.22 -14.20
C GLN A 74 2.98 1.41 -13.42
N LEU A 75 2.89 0.87 -12.21
CA LEU A 75 1.77 1.04 -11.31
C LEU A 75 2.28 1.29 -9.90
N GLY A 76 1.59 2.16 -9.17
CA GLY A 76 1.88 2.46 -7.77
C GLY A 76 0.60 2.61 -6.96
N PHE A 77 0.57 2.02 -5.76
CA PHE A 77 -0.48 2.20 -4.77
C PHE A 77 0.12 2.76 -3.48
N GLY A 78 -0.59 3.70 -2.87
CA GLY A 78 -0.27 4.28 -1.58
C GLY A 78 -1.48 4.23 -0.65
N PHE A 79 -1.23 4.00 0.63
CA PHE A 79 -2.26 3.85 1.63
C PHE A 79 -1.95 4.67 2.88
N ARG A 80 -2.97 5.30 3.45
CA ARG A 80 -2.94 5.97 4.75
C ARG A 80 -3.94 5.29 5.65
N ARG A 81 -3.52 4.77 6.81
CA ARG A 81 -4.36 3.97 7.69
C ARG A 81 -4.73 4.76 8.95
N LEU A 82 -6.03 4.72 9.28
CA LEU A 82 -6.56 5.14 10.58
C LEU A 82 -7.22 3.89 11.22
N PRO A 83 -6.52 3.13 12.08
CA PRO A 83 -7.07 1.96 12.73
C PRO A 83 -8.23 2.37 13.66
N THR A 84 -9.46 2.09 13.23
CA THR A 84 -10.68 2.42 14.00
C THR A 84 -11.30 1.20 14.68
N VAL A 85 -11.27 0.03 14.00
CA VAL A 85 -11.85 -1.24 14.47
C VAL A 85 -10.76 -2.31 14.58
N GLU A 86 -10.08 -2.59 13.46
CA GLU A 86 -8.93 -3.51 13.43
C GLU A 86 -7.65 -2.74 13.77
N LEU A 87 -7.12 -2.97 14.97
CA LEU A 87 -5.95 -2.27 15.50
C LEU A 87 -4.63 -3.01 15.22
N HIS A 88 -4.70 -4.25 14.70
CA HIS A 88 -3.50 -5.07 14.50
C HIS A 88 -2.69 -4.61 13.28
N GLU A 89 -1.36 -4.74 13.34
CA GLU A 89 -0.43 -4.33 12.27
C GLU A 89 -0.53 -5.21 11.02
N SER A 90 -1.09 -6.43 11.16
CA SER A 90 -1.43 -7.27 10.00
C SER A 90 -2.47 -6.65 9.05
N GLY A 91 -3.11 -5.56 9.47
CA GLY A 91 -3.98 -4.73 8.63
C GLY A 91 -3.22 -3.73 7.74
N HIS A 92 -1.88 -3.75 7.73
CA HIS A 92 -1.06 -2.89 6.87
C HIS A 92 -1.40 -3.11 5.39
N GLN A 93 -1.44 -2.02 4.64
CA GLN A 93 -1.80 -2.01 3.22
C GLN A 93 -0.85 -1.10 2.44
N PRO A 94 -0.59 -1.34 1.15
CA PRO A 94 -1.24 -2.33 0.27
C PRO A 94 -0.92 -3.81 0.59
N MET A 95 -1.87 -4.70 0.36
CA MET A 95 -1.67 -6.15 0.50
C MET A 95 -1.34 -6.77 -0.86
N TYR A 96 -0.39 -7.71 -0.88
CA TYR A 96 0.02 -8.43 -2.09
C TYR A 96 0.09 -9.94 -1.83
N ASP A 97 -0.50 -10.73 -2.73
CA ASP A 97 -0.40 -12.18 -2.76
C ASP A 97 0.47 -12.61 -3.94
N GLU A 98 1.64 -13.18 -3.65
CA GLU A 98 2.60 -13.66 -4.65
C GLU A 98 2.09 -14.85 -5.47
N LYS A 99 1.26 -15.71 -4.88
CA LYS A 99 0.74 -16.91 -5.55
C LYS A 99 -0.35 -16.57 -6.54
N LEU A 100 -1.19 -15.58 -6.20
CA LEU A 100 -2.27 -15.08 -7.06
C LEU A 100 -1.81 -13.96 -8.00
N GLU A 101 -0.58 -13.45 -7.84
CA GLU A 101 -0.09 -12.24 -8.50
C GLU A 101 -1.10 -11.08 -8.35
N LEU A 102 -1.67 -10.90 -7.15
CA LEU A 102 -2.76 -9.95 -6.88
C LEU A 102 -2.39 -8.94 -5.80
N ALA A 103 -2.56 -7.65 -6.09
CA ALA A 103 -2.44 -6.57 -5.12
C ALA A 103 -3.80 -5.93 -4.85
N ILE A 104 -4.07 -5.58 -3.59
CA ILE A 104 -5.31 -4.90 -3.17
C ILE A 104 -5.03 -3.73 -2.22
N ILE A 105 -5.79 -2.66 -2.43
CA ILE A 105 -5.98 -1.55 -1.50
C ILE A 105 -7.47 -1.37 -1.27
N PHE A 106 -7.87 -1.15 -0.01
CA PHE A 106 -9.27 -1.11 0.37
C PHE A 106 -9.52 -0.07 1.47
N ASN A 107 -10.49 0.81 1.20
CA ASN A 107 -10.97 1.81 2.15
C ASN A 107 -12.47 1.65 2.33
N GLY A 108 -12.85 0.93 3.38
CA GLY A 108 -14.22 0.61 3.71
C GLY A 108 -14.24 -0.41 4.85
N GLU A 109 -15.40 -1.01 5.06
CA GLU A 109 -15.60 -2.04 6.07
C GLU A 109 -16.41 -3.19 5.49
N ILE A 110 -15.98 -4.42 5.79
CA ILE A 110 -16.72 -5.64 5.45
C ILE A 110 -17.45 -6.06 6.72
N TYR A 111 -18.73 -5.68 6.83
CA TYR A 111 -19.51 -5.90 8.06
C TYR A 111 -19.67 -7.37 8.44
N ASN A 112 -19.68 -8.28 7.46
CA ASN A 112 -19.79 -9.72 7.66
C ASN A 112 -18.44 -10.46 7.58
N HIS A 113 -17.30 -9.78 7.83
CA HIS A 113 -15.97 -10.39 7.73
C HIS A 113 -15.79 -11.63 8.61
N MET A 114 -16.41 -11.68 9.79
CA MET A 114 -16.35 -12.86 10.68
C MET A 114 -16.98 -14.09 10.05
N GLN A 115 -18.13 -13.94 9.37
CA GLN A 115 -18.79 -15.03 8.66
C GLN A 115 -17.96 -15.45 7.44
N LEU A 116 -17.52 -14.48 6.63
CA LEU A 116 -16.71 -14.75 5.44
C LEU A 116 -15.40 -15.47 5.77
N ARG A 117 -14.75 -15.13 6.89
CA ARG A 117 -13.53 -15.82 7.35
C ARG A 117 -13.77 -17.26 7.79
N ALA A 118 -14.99 -17.62 8.19
CA ALA A 118 -15.34 -18.99 8.53
C ALA A 118 -15.70 -19.83 7.29
N GLU A 119 -16.06 -19.19 6.18
CA GLU A 119 -16.45 -19.84 4.92
C GLU A 119 -15.28 -20.07 3.94
N LEU A 120 -14.17 -19.33 4.11
CA LEU A 120 -12.98 -19.34 3.24
C LEU A 120 -11.77 -20.00 3.92
#